data_AF-A0A218UHN4-F1
#
_entry.id   AF-A0A218UHN4-F1
#
_cell.length_a   1.000
_cell.length_b   1.000
_cell.length_c   1.000
_cell.angle_alpha   90.00
_cell.angle_beta   90.00
_cell.angle_gamma   90.00
#
_symmetry.space_group_name_H-M   'P 1'
#
loop_
_entity.id
_entity.type
_entity.pdbx_description
1 polymer ?
#
loop_
_entity_poly.entity_id
_entity_poly.type
_entity_poly.pdbx_seq_one_letter_code
_entity_poly.pdbx_strand_id
1 'polypeptide(L)' 'MKSFLSWTVLAVLVLVHISQAVYVQDGDLRFPLESVKKLKELMDGNRHINPRMMVPMASYSPCQEKLLPEEFRPVC' A
#
# COMPACT_ATOMS: atom_id res chain seq x y z
N MET A 1 -2.85 27.53 30.40
CA MET A 1 -3.04 26.07 30.28
C MET A 1 -4.14 25.70 29.28
N LYS A 2 -5.37 26.26 29.37
CA LYS A 2 -6.49 25.94 28.45
C LYS A 2 -6.22 26.26 26.96
N SER A 3 -5.50 27.35 26.67
CA SER A 3 -5.17 27.75 25.29
C SER A 3 -4.23 26.75 24.59
N PHE A 4 -3.22 26.23 25.30
CA PHE A 4 -2.32 25.22 24.77
C PHE A 4 -3.04 23.92 24.45
N LEU A 5 -3.98 23.50 25.31
CA LEU A 5 -4.80 22.32 25.08
C LEU A 5 -5.68 22.46 23.84
N SER A 6 -6.24 23.65 23.61
CA SER A 6 -7.03 23.97 22.42
C SER A 6 -6.19 23.87 21.14
N TRP A 7 -4.96 24.36 21.18
CA TRP A 7 -4.05 24.31 20.03
C TRP A 7 -3.66 22.87 19.68
N THR A 8 -3.29 22.05 20.68
CA THR A 8 -2.96 20.64 20.44
C THR A 8 -4.16 19.87 19.90
N VAL A 9 -5.37 20.10 20.40
CA VAL A 9 -6.59 19.46 19.86
C VAL A 9 -6.82 19.85 18.40
N LEU A 10 -6.68 21.14 18.06
CA LEU A 10 -6.83 21.61 16.67
C LEU A 10 -5.76 21.01 15.75
N ALA A 11 -4.51 20.96 16.20
CA ALA A 11 -3.40 20.36 15.43
C ALA A 11 -3.63 18.87 15.17
N VAL A 12 -4.10 18.12 16.17
CA VAL A 12 -4.42 16.68 16.01
C VAL A 12 -5.59 16.49 15.03
N LEU A 13 -6.64 17.30 15.11
CA LEU A 13 -7.76 17.26 14.16
C LEU A 13 -7.29 17.50 12.72
N VAL A 14 -6.46 18.51 12.51
CA VAL A 14 -5.88 18.82 11.19
C VAL A 14 -5.02 17.66 10.68
N LEU A 15 -4.16 17.09 11.53
CA LEU A 15 -3.33 15.94 11.17
C LEU A 15 -4.17 14.71 10.77
N VAL A 16 -5.23 14.42 11.52
CA VAL A 16 -6.15 13.30 11.22
C VAL A 16 -6.80 13.50 9.85
N HIS A 17 -7.25 14.70 9.53
CA HIS A 17 -7.85 14.99 8.22
C HIS A 17 -6.85 14.88 7.07
N ILE A 18 -5.60 15.32 7.25
CA ILE A 18 -4.56 15.21 6.22
C ILE A 18 -4.10 13.76 6.04
N SER A 19 -4.12 12.97 7.11
CA SER A 19 -3.73 11.55 7.08
C SER A 19 -4.80 10.62 6.52
N GLN A 20 -5.92 11.14 6.00
CA GLN A 20 -6.95 10.30 5.40
C GLN A 20 -6.34 9.44 4.28
N ALA A 21 -6.34 8.14 4.50
CA ALA A 21 -5.85 7.17 3.55
C ALA A 21 -6.72 7.26 2.29
N VAL A 22 -6.08 7.50 1.14
CA VAL A 22 -6.75 7.45 -0.15
C VAL A 22 -6.91 5.99 -0.54
N TYR A 23 -8.13 5.60 -0.94
CA TYR A 23 -8.44 4.26 -1.42
C TYR A 23 -8.60 4.26 -2.94
N VAL A 24 -8.01 3.28 -3.58
CA VAL A 24 -8.26 2.93 -4.98
C VAL A 24 -9.40 1.93 -5.01
N GLN A 25 -10.40 2.20 -5.83
CA GLN A 25 -11.51 1.29 -6.04
C GLN A 25 -11.29 0.51 -7.34
N ASP A 26 -11.35 -0.82 -7.25
CA ASP A 26 -11.29 -1.74 -8.38
C ASP A 26 -12.50 -2.68 -8.31
N GLY A 27 -13.52 -2.37 -9.12
CA GLY A 27 -14.84 -2.99 -9.00
C GLY A 27 -15.44 -2.84 -7.59
N ASP A 28 -15.71 -3.97 -6.95
CA ASP A 28 -16.27 -4.06 -5.59
C ASP A 28 -15.20 -4.01 -4.49
N LEU A 29 -13.91 -4.03 -4.85
CA LEU A 29 -12.80 -4.04 -3.90
C LEU A 29 -12.20 -2.65 -3.74
N ARG A 30 -11.74 -2.37 -2.52
CA ARG A 30 -11.10 -1.10 -2.15
C ARG A 30 -9.75 -1.40 -1.53
N PHE A 31 -8.70 -0.82 -2.08
CA PHE A 31 -7.33 -0.98 -1.60
C PHE A 31 -6.76 0.38 -1.23
N PRO A 32 -6.10 0.55 -0.08
CA PRO A 32 -5.42 1.78 0.24
C PRO A 32 -4.25 1.95 -0.73
N LEU A 33 -4.07 3.18 -1.18
CA LEU A 33 -3.03 3.57 -2.14
C LEU A 33 -1.63 3.13 -1.66
N GLU A 34 -1.39 3.16 -0.35
CA GLU A 34 -0.13 2.74 0.26
C GLU A 34 0.14 1.25 0.06
N SER A 35 -0.88 0.39 0.19
CA SER A 35 -0.76 -1.05 -0.08
C SER A 35 -0.51 -1.29 -1.57
N VAL A 36 -1.20 -0.57 -2.46
CA VAL A 36 -0.96 -0.63 -3.92
C VAL A 36 0.47 -0.22 -4.27
N LYS A 37 0.99 0.82 -3.62
CA LYS A 37 2.37 1.28 -3.81
C LYS A 37 3.38 0.23 -3.37
N LYS A 38 3.18 -0.41 -2.21
CA LYS A 38 4.04 -1.52 -1.75
C LYS A 38 4.02 -2.71 -2.69
N LEU A 39 2.84 -3.08 -3.22
CA LEU A 39 2.71 -4.14 -4.22
C LEU A 39 3.50 -3.80 -5.48
N LYS A 40 3.41 -2.54 -5.95
CA LYS A 40 4.20 -2.09 -7.11
C LYS A 40 5.70 -2.19 -6.85
N GLU A 41 6.17 -1.77 -5.68
CA GLU A 41 7.58 -1.86 -5.31
C GLU A 41 8.08 -3.32 -5.26
N LEU A 42 7.27 -4.25 -4.74
CA LEU A 42 7.56 -5.68 -4.77
C LEU A 42 7.68 -6.21 -6.21
N MET A 43 6.75 -5.82 -7.09
CA MET A 43 6.79 -6.21 -8.50
C MET A 43 7.98 -5.61 -9.26
N ASP A 44 8.32 -4.34 -9.01
CA ASP A 44 9.42 -3.63 -9.66
C ASP A 44 10.81 -4.09 -9.16
N GLY A 45 10.94 -4.46 -7.90
CA GLY A 45 12.17 -5.04 -7.34
C GLY A 45 12.60 -6.32 -8.05
N ASN A 46 11.62 -7.14 -8.47
CA ASN A 46 11.89 -8.37 -9.22
C ASN A 46 12.30 -8.12 -10.69
N ARG A 47 12.03 -6.92 -11.24
CA ARG A 47 12.36 -6.56 -12.65
C ARG A 47 13.85 -6.28 -12.87
N HIS A 48 14.61 -6.01 -11.81
CA HIS A 48 16.06 -5.73 -11.92
C HIS A 48 16.92 -7.01 -11.94
N ILE A 49 16.30 -8.19 -11.89
CA ILE A 49 17.01 -9.46 -12.01
C ILE A 49 17.34 -9.71 -13.49
N ASN A 50 18.61 -10.06 -13.74
CA ASN A 50 19.18 -10.32 -15.06
C ASN A 50 18.19 -11.06 -15.98
N PRO A 51 17.91 -10.60 -17.21
CA PRO A 51 16.89 -11.19 -18.09
C PRO A 51 17.11 -12.69 -18.39
N ARG A 52 18.32 -13.22 -18.18
CA ARG A 52 18.63 -14.67 -18.28
C ARG A 52 18.22 -15.49 -17.06
N MET A 53 17.91 -14.85 -15.93
CA MET A 53 17.41 -15.42 -14.68
C MET A 53 15.92 -15.13 -14.43
N MET A 54 15.25 -14.43 -15.34
CA MET A 54 13.81 -14.25 -15.27
C MET A 54 13.14 -15.61 -15.46
N VAL A 55 12.66 -16.20 -14.37
CA VAL A 55 11.58 -17.20 -14.42
C VAL A 55 10.47 -16.57 -15.27
N PRO A 56 9.84 -17.30 -16.23
CA PRO A 56 8.77 -16.74 -17.04
C PRO A 56 7.77 -16.04 -16.12
N MET A 57 7.40 -14.77 -16.40
CA MET A 57 6.42 -14.04 -15.58
C MET A 57 5.11 -14.84 -15.39
N ALA A 58 4.81 -15.78 -16.30
CA ALA A 58 3.71 -16.72 -16.21
C ALA A 58 3.75 -17.65 -14.98
N SER A 59 4.90 -17.88 -14.36
CA SER A 59 5.06 -18.72 -13.15
C SER A 59 5.36 -17.92 -11.88
N TYR A 60 5.55 -16.60 -11.97
CA TYR A 60 5.70 -15.72 -10.80
C TYR A 60 4.36 -15.07 -10.45
N SER A 61 3.71 -15.56 -9.39
CA SER A 61 2.54 -14.90 -8.81
C SER A 61 2.93 -14.11 -7.56
N PRO A 62 2.64 -12.80 -7.48
CA PRO A 62 2.81 -12.00 -6.26
C PRO A 62 2.09 -12.60 -5.04
N CYS A 63 1.11 -13.47 -5.27
CA CYS A 63 0.33 -14.18 -4.26
C CYS A 63 1.11 -15.19 -3.41
N GLN A 64 2.27 -15.62 -3.89
CA GLN A 64 3.18 -16.49 -3.13
C GLN A 64 4.20 -15.69 -2.30
N GLU A 65 4.22 -14.36 -2.44
CA GLU A 65 5.14 -13.49 -1.69
C GLU A 65 4.69 -13.30 -0.25
N LYS A 66 5.59 -13.56 0.70
CA LYS A 66 5.33 -13.35 2.13
C LYS A 66 5.15 -11.89 2.51
N LEU A 67 5.58 -10.97 1.65
CA LEU A 67 5.48 -9.52 1.87
C LEU A 67 4.23 -8.91 1.22
N LEU A 68 3.37 -9.73 0.60
CA LEU A 68 2.13 -9.25 0.02
C LEU A 68 1.24 -8.60 1.11
N PRO A 69 0.76 -7.36 0.92
CA PRO A 69 -0.19 -6.75 1.86
C PRO A 69 -1.45 -7.61 2.00
N GLU A 70 -1.93 -7.79 3.24
CA GLU A 70 -3.06 -8.68 3.54
C GLU A 70 -4.33 -8.34 2.75
N GLU A 71 -4.49 -7.07 2.40
CA GLU A 71 -5.63 -6.55 1.65
C GLU A 71 -5.73 -7.13 0.23
N PHE A 72 -4.64 -7.64 -0.34
CA PHE A 72 -4.64 -8.29 -1.66
C PHE A 72 -4.87 -9.80 -1.60
N ARG A 73 -4.89 -10.44 -0.42
CA ARG A 73 -5.20 -11.88 -0.31
C ARG A 73 -6.52 -12.30 -0.98
N PRO A 74 -7.64 -11.56 -0.89
CA PRO A 74 -8.88 -11.96 -1.57
C PRO A 74 -8.81 -11.90 -3.10
N VAL A 75 -7.77 -11.29 -3.70
CA VAL A 75 -7.62 -11.10 -5.15
C VAL A 75 -6.77 -12.19 -5.80
N CYS A 76 -6.14 -13.07 -5.02
CA CYS A 76 -4.99 -13.87 -5.44
C CYS A 76 -5.22 -15.11 -6.35
#